data_AF-A0A2W4U9F2-F1
#
_entry.id   AF-A0A2W4U9F2-F1
#
_cell.length_a   1.000
_cell.length_b   1.000
_cell.length_c   1.000
_cell.angle_alpha   90.00
_cell.angle_beta   90.00
_cell.angle_gamma   90.00
#
_symmetry.space_group_name_H-M   'P 1'
#
loop_
_entity.id
_entity.type
_entity.pdbx_description
1 polymer ?
#
loop_
_entity_poly.entity_id
_entity_poly.type
_entity_poly.pdbx_seq_one_letter_code
_entity_poly.pdbx_strand_id
1 'polypeptide(L)'
;MVSTAPAQPTLDVISPLIALQQDQVESIADQHTVNAAVLNSTLTKKERSRVFESLKDESLEFIFLAPEQFNNLDTLEKIKASAPSLFVVDEAHCVSEWGHDFRPAYLQLNSVIEALGHPVVLALTVTASPLV
;
A
#
# COMPACT_ATOMS: atom_id res chain seq x y z
N MET A 1 11.98 -15.47 26.93
CA MET A 1 12.59 -15.34 25.60
C MET A 1 11.48 -15.01 24.62
N VAL A 2 11.31 -13.74 24.28
CA VAL A 2 10.38 -13.34 23.21
C VAL A 2 11.01 -13.85 21.93
N SER A 3 10.38 -14.84 21.30
CA SER A 3 10.73 -15.28 19.96
C SER A 3 10.38 -14.13 19.03
N THR A 4 11.38 -13.37 18.60
CA THR A 4 11.24 -12.48 17.45
C THR A 4 11.10 -13.39 16.24
N ALA A 5 9.87 -13.65 15.83
CA ALA A 5 9.59 -14.15 14.49
C ALA A 5 10.33 -13.22 13.49
N PRO A 6 10.89 -13.75 12.40
CA PRO A 6 11.42 -12.90 11.34
C PRO A 6 10.34 -11.90 10.94
N ALA A 7 10.73 -10.62 10.80
CA ALA A 7 9.83 -9.54 10.41
C ALA A 7 9.13 -9.96 9.11
N GLN A 8 7.83 -10.27 9.20
CA GLN A 8 7.07 -10.55 8.00
C GLN A 8 7.01 -9.23 7.20
N PRO A 9 7.24 -9.26 5.89
CA PRO A 9 7.21 -8.08 5.04
C PRO A 9 5.90 -7.30 5.27
N THR A 10 6.08 -6.00 5.36
CA THR A 10 5.11 -5.12 5.97
C THR A 10 4.22 -4.44 4.92
N LEU A 11 3.00 -4.27 5.40
CA LEU A 11 1.91 -3.43 5.00
C LEU A 11 2.02 -2.56 3.74
N ASP A 12 1.21 -2.91 2.73
CA ASP A 12 0.80 -2.02 1.65
C ASP A 12 -0.13 -0.91 2.18
N VAL A 13 0.29 0.36 2.08
CA VAL A 13 -0.55 1.51 2.37
C VAL A 13 -1.06 2.11 1.05
N ILE A 14 -2.37 2.00 0.86
CA ILE A 14 -3.06 2.58 -0.28
C ILE A 14 -3.56 3.97 0.09
N SER A 15 -2.88 5.01 -0.38
CA SER A 15 -3.30 6.41 -0.18
C SER A 15 -3.56 7.09 -1.53
N PRO A 16 -4.64 7.87 -1.69
CA PRO A 16 -5.00 8.46 -2.98
C PRO A 16 -4.13 9.65 -3.39
N LEU A 17 -3.28 10.15 -2.49
CA LEU A 17 -2.52 11.39 -2.67
C LEU A 17 -1.03 11.09 -2.72
N ILE A 18 -0.49 11.08 -3.95
CA ILE A 18 0.95 10.85 -4.23
C ILE A 18 1.85 11.78 -3.41
N ALA A 19 1.44 13.05 -3.21
CA ALA A 19 2.21 14.00 -2.42
C ALA A 19 2.33 13.55 -0.95
N LEU A 20 1.26 13.04 -0.34
CA LEU A 20 1.31 12.55 1.04
C LEU A 20 2.14 11.27 1.18
N GLN A 21 2.16 10.42 0.16
CA GLN A 21 2.99 9.20 0.18
C GLN A 21 4.48 9.56 0.35
N GLN A 22 4.93 10.62 -0.33
CA GLN A 22 6.32 11.08 -0.22
C GLN A 22 6.60 11.66 1.17
N ASP A 23 5.72 12.52 1.67
CA ASP A 23 5.84 13.09 3.02
C ASP A 23 5.85 12.00 4.11
N GLN A 24 5.06 10.93 3.94
CA GLN A 24 5.01 9.78 4.84
C GLN A 24 6.33 8.99 4.83
N VAL A 25 6.90 8.72 3.65
CA VAL A 25 8.20 8.04 3.54
C VAL A 25 9.32 8.87 4.15
N GLU A 26 9.32 10.19 3.95
CA GLU A 26 10.31 11.10 4.55
C GLU A 26 10.19 11.11 6.08
N SER A 27 8.98 11.23 6.61
CA SER A 27 8.72 11.18 8.06
C SER A 27 9.16 9.85 8.70
N ILE A 28 8.95 8.73 8.01
CA ILE A 28 9.42 7.41 8.45
C ILE A 28 10.95 7.33 8.44
N ALA A 29 11.58 7.84 7.38
CA ALA A 29 13.03 7.83 7.23
C ALA A 29 13.72 8.66 8.32
N ASP A 30 13.16 9.83 8.67
CA ASP A 30 13.65 10.72 9.73
C ASP A 30 13.58 10.10 11.13
N GLN A 31 12.64 9.18 11.34
CA GLN A 31 12.50 8.45 12.60
C GLN A 31 13.46 7.24 12.70
N HIS A 32 14.20 6.92 11.63
CA HIS A 32 15.18 5.82 11.56
C HIS A 32 14.68 4.48 12.13
N THR A 33 13.37 4.23 12.06
CA THR A 33 12.76 3.08 12.74
C THR A 33 12.57 1.91 11.78
N VAL A 34 12.12 2.19 10.56
CA VAL A 34 11.70 1.21 9.57
C VAL A 34 11.99 1.74 8.15
N ASN A 35 12.11 0.85 7.16
CA ASN A 35 12.28 1.26 5.77
C ASN A 35 10.94 1.39 5.06
N ALA A 36 10.76 2.46 4.31
CA ALA A 36 9.56 2.68 3.51
C ALA A 36 9.92 3.12 2.09
N ALA A 37 9.06 2.79 1.14
CA ALA A 37 9.20 3.23 -0.25
C ALA A 37 7.85 3.66 -0.84
N VAL A 38 7.87 4.61 -1.76
CA VAL A 38 6.72 4.93 -2.61
C VAL A 38 6.83 4.10 -3.89
N LEU A 39 5.72 3.59 -4.39
CA LEU A 39 5.58 2.97 -5.71
C LEU A 39 4.46 3.69 -6.48
N ASN A 40 4.83 4.63 -7.34
CA ASN A 40 3.88 5.40 -8.14
C ASN A 40 4.40 5.62 -9.57
N SER A 41 3.64 6.38 -10.37
CA SER A 41 3.97 6.67 -11.76
C SER A 41 5.11 7.68 -11.96
N THR A 42 5.57 8.38 -10.91
CA THR A 42 6.67 9.36 -11.03
C THR A 42 8.04 8.70 -10.99
N LEU A 43 8.14 7.45 -10.54
CA LEU A 43 9.39 6.70 -10.52
C LEU A 43 9.89 6.35 -11.92
N THR A 44 11.18 6.53 -12.14
CA THR A 44 11.86 5.94 -13.29
C THR A 44 11.88 4.42 -13.19
N LYS A 45 12.10 3.74 -14.33
CA LYS A 45 12.26 2.28 -14.36
C LYS A 45 13.31 1.77 -13.38
N LYS A 46 14.42 2.51 -13.23
CA LYS A 46 15.52 2.14 -12.33
C LYS A 46 15.11 2.25 -10.85
N GLU A 47 14.39 3.31 -10.49
CA GLU A 47 13.89 3.49 -9.12
C GLU A 47 12.84 2.43 -8.78
N ARG A 48 11.90 2.19 -9.69
CA ARG A 48 10.90 1.13 -9.53
C ARG A 48 11.54 -0.25 -9.39
N SER A 49 12.60 -0.56 -10.14
CA SER A 49 13.37 -1.80 -9.97
C SER A 49 13.99 -1.91 -8.57
N ARG A 50 14.56 -0.82 -8.03
CA ARG A 50 15.12 -0.81 -6.67
C ARG A 50 14.07 -1.07 -5.61
N VAL A 51 12.89 -0.45 -5.72
CA VAL A 51 11.78 -0.71 -4.80
C VAL A 51 11.43 -2.20 -4.77
N PHE A 52 11.34 -2.85 -5.93
CA PHE A 52 11.05 -4.29 -5.99
C PHE A 52 12.20 -5.19 -5.54
N GLU A 53 13.45 -4.76 -5.72
CA GLU A 53 14.61 -5.45 -5.15
C GLU A 53 14.54 -5.43 -3.62
N SER A 54 14.26 -4.26 -3.04
CA SER A 54 14.10 -4.08 -1.60
C SER A 54 12.84 -4.75 -1.02
N LEU A 55 11.79 -4.92 -1.84
CA LEU A 55 10.63 -5.72 -1.46
C LEU A 55 10.98 -7.22 -1.42
N LYS A 56 11.78 -7.68 -2.40
CA LYS A 56 12.16 -9.09 -2.54
C LYS A 56 13.17 -9.54 -1.49
N ASP A 57 14.06 -8.66 -1.06
CA ASP A 57 15.06 -8.96 -0.03
C ASP A 57 14.54 -8.76 1.41
N GLU A 58 13.24 -8.48 1.56
CA GLU A 58 12.55 -8.25 2.84
C GLU A 58 13.13 -7.06 3.63
N SER A 59 13.83 -6.13 2.97
CA SER A 59 14.36 -4.92 3.60
C SER A 59 13.35 -3.77 3.66
N LEU A 60 12.25 -3.83 2.90
CA LEU A 60 11.14 -2.87 3.01
C LEU A 60 10.14 -3.32 4.06
N GLU A 61 9.84 -2.39 4.95
CA GLU A 61 8.72 -2.52 5.86
C GLU A 61 7.47 -1.93 5.19
N PHE A 62 7.43 -0.65 4.84
CA PHE A 62 6.23 -0.07 4.23
C PHE A 62 6.38 0.15 2.73
N ILE A 63 5.31 -0.11 1.98
CA ILE A 63 5.19 0.34 0.59
C ILE A 63 3.92 1.18 0.43
N PHE A 64 4.09 2.39 -0.06
CA PHE A 64 3.02 3.34 -0.31
C PHE A 64 2.71 3.38 -1.80
N LEU A 65 1.47 3.11 -2.18
CA LEU A 65 1.08 3.11 -3.59
C LEU A 65 -0.37 3.53 -3.78
N ALA A 66 -0.68 4.09 -4.94
CA ALA A 66 -2.07 4.40 -5.30
C ALA A 66 -2.75 3.15 -5.88
N PRO A 67 -4.07 2.95 -5.69
CA PRO A 67 -4.76 1.73 -6.14
C PRO A 67 -4.55 1.41 -7.62
N GLU A 68 -4.37 2.42 -8.46
CA GLU A 68 -4.15 2.29 -9.90
C GLU A 68 -2.88 1.50 -10.26
N GLN A 69 -1.92 1.38 -9.34
CA GLN A 69 -0.71 0.57 -9.54
C GLN A 69 -1.01 -0.93 -9.69
N PHE A 70 -2.13 -1.41 -9.13
CA PHE A 70 -2.56 -2.79 -9.28
C PHE A 70 -3.13 -3.13 -10.66
N ASN A 71 -3.39 -2.13 -11.52
CA ASN A 71 -3.71 -2.37 -12.93
C ASN A 71 -2.52 -2.99 -13.69
N ASN A 72 -1.30 -2.84 -13.16
CA ASN A 72 -0.13 -3.49 -13.71
C ASN A 72 0.05 -4.88 -13.06
N LEU A 73 -0.16 -5.93 -13.85
CA LEU A 73 0.00 -7.32 -13.40
C LEU A 73 1.38 -7.62 -12.79
N ASP A 74 2.45 -7.00 -13.31
CA ASP A 74 3.80 -7.16 -12.75
C ASP A 74 3.92 -6.57 -11.34
N THR A 75 3.19 -5.47 -11.04
CA THR A 75 3.10 -4.94 -9.67
C THR A 75 2.39 -5.94 -8.77
N LEU A 76 1.20 -6.40 -9.18
CA LEU A 76 0.36 -7.30 -8.38
C LEU A 76 1.09 -8.60 -8.05
N GLU A 77 1.74 -9.23 -9.03
CA GLU A 77 2.47 -10.49 -8.81
C GLU A 77 3.67 -10.32 -7.89
N LYS A 78 4.37 -9.18 -7.94
CA LYS A 78 5.51 -8.91 -7.05
C LYS A 78 5.07 -8.64 -5.61
N ILE A 79 3.99 -7.89 -5.43
CA ILE A 79 3.40 -7.64 -4.10
C ILE A 79 2.81 -8.95 -3.55
N LYS A 80 2.15 -9.75 -4.38
CA LYS A 80 1.66 -11.06 -3.98
C LYS A 80 2.80 -11.98 -3.53
N ALA A 81 3.92 -11.98 -4.26
CA ALA A 81 5.09 -12.78 -3.92
C ALA A 81 5.75 -12.36 -2.59
N SER A 82 5.60 -11.09 -2.17
CA SER A 82 6.05 -10.64 -0.85
C SER A 82 5.09 -11.02 0.27
N ALA A 83 3.93 -11.64 0.01
CA ALA A 83 3.01 -12.15 1.04
C ALA A 83 2.70 -11.12 2.16
N PRO A 84 2.10 -9.97 1.82
CA PRO A 84 1.84 -8.91 2.79
C PRO A 84 0.98 -9.42 3.95
N SER A 85 1.38 -9.07 5.17
CA SER A 85 0.66 -9.47 6.40
C SER A 85 -0.53 -8.56 6.72
N LEU A 86 -0.53 -7.34 6.18
CA LEU A 86 -1.55 -6.31 6.40
C LEU A 86 -1.73 -5.51 5.09
N PHE A 87 -2.93 -4.99 4.87
CA PHE A 87 -3.29 -4.15 3.73
C PHE A 87 -4.08 -2.94 4.23
N VAL A 88 -3.51 -1.75 4.14
CA VAL A 88 -4.13 -0.50 4.62
C VAL A 88 -4.77 0.22 3.45
N VAL A 89 -6.04 0.58 3.63
CA VAL A 89 -6.77 1.46 2.72
C VAL A 89 -6.98 2.78 3.43
N ASP A 90 -6.17 3.77 3.09
CA ASP A 90 -6.34 5.15 3.53
C ASP A 90 -7.41 5.86 2.67
N GLU A 91 -8.04 6.88 3.23
CA GLU A 91 -9.20 7.55 2.62
C GLU A 91 -10.27 6.57 2.10
N ALA A 92 -10.61 5.57 2.92
CA ALA A 92 -11.52 4.49 2.56
C ALA A 92 -12.92 4.98 2.09
N HIS A 93 -13.29 6.22 2.41
CA HIS A 93 -14.51 6.83 1.90
C HIS A 93 -14.54 6.96 0.35
N CYS A 94 -13.39 6.92 -0.33
CA CYS A 94 -13.28 6.92 -1.79
C CYS A 94 -13.98 5.73 -2.47
N VAL A 95 -14.31 4.67 -1.73
CA VAL A 95 -15.09 3.52 -2.25
C VAL A 95 -16.57 3.85 -2.48
N SER A 96 -17.10 4.88 -1.81
CA SER A 96 -18.52 5.23 -1.89
C SER A 96 -18.80 6.01 -3.17
N GLU A 97 -19.57 5.41 -4.09
CA GLU A 97 -19.98 6.04 -5.37
C GLU A 97 -20.76 7.35 -5.18
N TRP A 98 -21.34 7.55 -3.99
CA TRP A 98 -22.12 8.73 -3.63
C TRP A 98 -21.31 9.75 -2.83
N GLY A 99 -20.06 9.43 -2.50
CA GLY A 99 -19.11 10.35 -1.89
C GLY A 99 -18.54 11.33 -2.93
N HIS A 100 -18.23 12.56 -2.50
CA HIS A 100 -17.68 13.58 -3.40
C HIS A 100 -16.27 13.22 -3.93
N ASP A 101 -15.55 12.35 -3.22
CA ASP A 101 -14.20 11.88 -3.57
C ASP A 101 -14.19 10.44 -4.11
N PHE A 102 -15.30 9.98 -4.70
CA PHE A 102 -15.37 8.65 -5.31
C PHE A 102 -14.22 8.41 -6.29
N ARG A 103 -13.52 7.28 -6.13
CA ARG A 103 -12.46 6.83 -7.04
C ARG A 103 -12.73 5.40 -7.50
N PRO A 104 -13.02 5.17 -8.80
CA PRO A 104 -13.28 3.82 -9.33
C PRO A 104 -12.19 2.79 -9.04
N ALA A 105 -10.93 3.22 -8.92
CA ALA A 105 -9.81 2.33 -8.60
C ALA A 105 -9.93 1.69 -7.20
N TYR A 106 -10.66 2.31 -6.26
CA TYR A 106 -10.90 1.73 -4.93
C TYR A 106 -11.85 0.53 -4.98
N LEU A 107 -12.76 0.46 -5.95
CA LEU A 107 -13.65 -0.69 -6.11
C LEU A 107 -12.89 -1.98 -6.47
N GLN A 108 -11.71 -1.84 -7.09
CA GLN A 108 -10.87 -2.97 -7.48
C GLN A 108 -10.09 -3.58 -6.31
N LEU A 109 -10.03 -2.89 -5.17
CA LEU A 109 -9.26 -3.35 -4.01
C LEU A 109 -9.77 -4.68 -3.46
N ASN A 110 -11.07 -5.00 -3.60
CA ASN A 110 -11.59 -6.31 -3.22
C ASN A 110 -10.89 -7.45 -3.98
N SER A 111 -10.78 -7.32 -5.31
CA SER A 111 -10.11 -8.32 -6.15
C SER A 111 -8.61 -8.40 -5.86
N VAL A 112 -7.99 -7.29 -5.48
CA VAL A 112 -6.58 -7.26 -5.04
C VAL A 112 -6.43 -8.03 -3.73
N ILE A 113 -7.25 -7.74 -2.72
CA ILE A 113 -7.24 -8.44 -1.41
C ILE A 113 -7.43 -9.96 -1.60
N GLU A 114 -8.35 -10.36 -2.47
CA GLU A 114 -8.55 -11.78 -2.84
C GLU A 114 -7.29 -12.38 -3.48
N ALA A 115 -6.68 -11.68 -4.45
CA ALA A 115 -5.47 -12.14 -5.13
C ALA A 115 -4.25 -12.26 -4.20
N LEU A 116 -4.19 -11.41 -3.17
CA LEU A 116 -3.19 -11.42 -2.10
C LEU A 116 -3.45 -12.49 -1.03
N GLY A 117 -4.58 -13.21 -1.09
CA GLY A 117 -4.88 -14.29 -0.15
C GLY A 117 -5.50 -13.83 1.17
N HIS A 118 -6.23 -12.71 1.15
CA HIS A 118 -6.91 -12.12 2.32
C HIS A 118 -5.97 -11.80 3.49
N PRO A 119 -5.01 -10.87 3.30
CA PRO A 119 -4.28 -10.29 4.43
C PRO A 119 -5.24 -9.60 5.41
N VAL A 120 -4.75 -9.25 6.60
CA VAL A 120 -5.51 -8.37 7.49
C VAL A 120 -5.75 -7.04 6.77
N VAL A 121 -6.99 -6.53 6.77
CA VAL A 121 -7.32 -5.26 6.10
C VAL A 121 -7.64 -4.19 7.15
N LEU A 122 -6.98 -3.05 7.05
CA LEU A 122 -7.24 -1.87 7.87
C LEU A 122 -7.72 -0.72 6.98
N ALA A 123 -8.98 -0.34 7.10
CA ALA A 123 -9.54 0.81 6.40
C ALA A 123 -9.55 2.04 7.33
N LEU A 124 -8.97 3.14 6.87
CA LEU A 124 -8.88 4.41 7.59
C LEU A 124 -9.57 5.50 6.79
N THR A 125 -10.30 6.37 7.47
CA THR A 125 -10.89 7.56 6.85
C THR A 125 -11.14 8.63 7.91
N VAL A 126 -11.00 9.90 7.53
CA VAL A 126 -11.35 11.03 8.39
C VAL A 126 -12.87 11.29 8.38
N THR A 127 -13.55 10.92 7.29
CA THR A 127 -14.99 11.14 7.09
C THR A 127 -15.68 9.84 6.68
N ALA A 128 -16.88 9.58 7.22
CA ALA A 128 -17.71 8.45 6.86
C ALA A 128 -19.18 8.88 6.87
N SER A 129 -19.77 9.04 5.68
CA SER A 129 -21.20 9.32 5.55
C SER A 129 -22.01 8.06 5.88
N PRO A 130 -23.15 8.18 6.57
CA PRO A 130 -24.03 7.04 6.82
C PRO A 130 -24.53 6.44 5.50
N LEU A 131 -24.74 5.12 5.48
CA LEU A 131 -25.41 4.44 4.38
C LEU A 131 -26.82 5.04 4.21
N VAL A 132 -27.14 5.47 2.99
CA VAL A 132 -28.46 5.98 2.61
C VAL A 132 -29.25 4.87 1.94
#